data_AF-A0A1Z4JDT6-F1
#
_entry.id   AF-A0A1Z4JDT6-F1
#
_cell.length_a   1.000
_cell.length_b   1.000
_cell.length_c   1.000
_cell.angle_alpha   90.00
_cell.angle_beta   90.00
_cell.angle_gamma   90.00
#
_symmetry.space_group_name_H-M   'P 1'
#
loop_
_entity.id
_entity.type
_entity.pdbx_description
1 polymer ?
#
loop_
_entity_poly.entity_id
_entity_poly.type
_entity_poly.pdbx_seq_one_letter_code
_entity_poly.pdbx_strand_id
1 'polypeptide(L)'
;MEPEVKEMETPTAVETPTKIKMDEAGTLAPVSSGVSSEQWREIADKTYTVLSTLPELLGKFFSEQRKPLVVAGLIFGSIVSVKLTLALLGAINEVPLLEPTFELIGLGYSVWFIYRYLLKASNRSELGEEFNKLKDQVVGHVNK
;
A
#
# COMPACT_ATOMS: atom_id res chain seq x y z
N MET A 1 14.90 -76.79 -18.29
CA MET A 1 15.98 -77.24 -19.19
C MET A 1 16.56 -75.98 -19.81
N GLU A 2 17.85 -75.76 -19.56
CA GLU A 2 18.72 -74.74 -20.17
C GLU A 2 18.82 -74.93 -21.70
N PRO A 3 19.34 -73.95 -22.48
CA PRO A 3 20.79 -73.70 -22.58
C PRO A 3 21.14 -72.19 -22.42
N GLU A 4 22.27 -71.79 -21.84
CA GLU A 4 23.69 -72.05 -22.12
C GLU A 4 24.32 -71.04 -23.12
N VAL A 5 24.95 -70.01 -22.53
CA VAL A 5 26.31 -69.44 -22.71
C VAL A 5 26.87 -69.10 -24.11
N LYS A 6 27.50 -67.91 -24.16
CA LYS A 6 28.80 -67.50 -24.77
C LYS A 6 28.62 -66.24 -25.62
N GLU A 7 29.42 -65.18 -25.56
CA GLU A 7 30.68 -64.74 -24.93
C GLU A 7 30.72 -63.22 -25.28
N MET A 8 31.38 -62.25 -24.66
CA MET A 8 32.75 -62.14 -24.20
C MET A 8 32.89 -60.75 -23.56
N GLU A 9 33.60 -60.71 -22.44
CA GLU A 9 34.66 -59.73 -22.10
C GLU A 9 34.30 -58.27 -21.78
N THR A 10 34.39 -57.96 -20.49
CA THR A 10 34.94 -56.68 -20.01
C THR A 10 36.47 -56.76 -20.13
N PRO A 11 37.16 -55.67 -20.48
CA PRO A 11 37.79 -54.93 -19.40
C PRO A 11 37.79 -53.39 -19.58
N THR A 12 37.63 -52.72 -18.44
CA THR A 12 38.47 -51.59 -18.01
C THR A 12 38.45 -50.28 -18.81
N ALA A 13 37.69 -49.33 -18.23
CA ALA A 13 38.08 -47.97 -17.86
C ALA A 13 38.52 -46.94 -18.93
N VAL A 14 38.23 -45.68 -18.56
CA VAL A 14 38.89 -44.42 -18.94
C VAL A 14 38.16 -43.55 -20.00
N GLU A 15 37.42 -42.57 -19.45
CA GLU A 15 37.41 -41.13 -19.77
C GLU A 15 36.55 -40.51 -20.91
N THR A 16 35.71 -39.56 -20.43
CA THR A 16 35.25 -38.29 -21.04
C THR A 16 33.93 -38.28 -21.85
N PRO A 17 32.86 -37.61 -21.34
CA PRO A 17 31.70 -37.24 -22.15
C PRO A 17 32.00 -35.95 -22.93
N THR A 18 31.81 -35.98 -24.25
CA THR A 18 32.01 -34.83 -25.14
C THR A 18 30.69 -34.17 -25.51
N LYS A 19 30.68 -32.83 -25.35
CA LYS A 19 29.89 -31.77 -26.02
C LYS A 19 28.39 -31.64 -25.70
N ILE A 20 28.10 -30.64 -24.88
CA ILE A 20 26.97 -29.75 -25.11
C ILE A 20 27.52 -28.43 -25.69
N LYS A 21 27.02 -28.02 -26.86
CA LYS A 21 27.26 -26.68 -27.43
C LYS A 21 26.37 -25.69 -26.69
N MET A 22 26.97 -24.71 -26.03
CA MET A 22 26.34 -23.55 -25.43
C MET A 22 27.08 -22.30 -25.92
N ASP A 23 26.85 -21.95 -27.18
CA ASP A 23 27.08 -20.59 -27.64
C ASP A 23 25.75 -19.86 -27.50
N GLU A 24 25.76 -18.71 -26.84
CA GLU A 24 24.59 -17.88 -26.47
C GLU A 24 23.89 -18.25 -25.15
N ALA A 25 24.68 -18.63 -24.15
CA ALA A 25 24.29 -18.39 -22.75
C ALA A 25 24.49 -16.90 -22.45
N GLY A 26 23.40 -16.15 -22.31
CA GLY A 26 23.41 -14.81 -21.73
C GLY A 26 24.21 -14.84 -20.43
N THR A 27 25.30 -14.10 -20.41
CA THR A 27 26.16 -13.95 -19.23
C THR A 27 25.37 -13.22 -18.15
N LEU A 28 24.77 -13.99 -17.26
CA LEU A 28 24.47 -13.53 -15.91
C LEU A 28 25.82 -13.23 -15.26
N ALA A 29 26.30 -12.00 -15.42
CA ALA A 29 27.50 -11.54 -14.77
C ALA A 29 27.38 -11.83 -13.27
N PRO A 30 28.29 -12.62 -12.67
CA PRO A 30 28.35 -12.69 -11.22
C PRO A 30 28.67 -11.27 -10.74
N VAL A 31 27.86 -10.73 -9.82
CA VAL A 31 28.29 -9.56 -9.06
C VAL A 31 29.48 -10.02 -8.23
N SER A 32 30.67 -9.84 -8.81
CA SER A 32 31.91 -10.38 -8.27
C SER A 32 32.12 -9.81 -6.87
N SER A 33 32.37 -10.71 -5.92
CA SER A 33 32.68 -10.45 -4.53
C SER A 33 33.93 -9.56 -4.42
N GLY A 34 33.71 -8.25 -4.44
CA GLY A 34 34.79 -7.26 -4.39
C GLY A 34 34.40 -6.00 -5.14
N VAL A 35 33.33 -5.33 -4.70
CA VAL A 35 33.07 -3.96 -5.16
C VAL A 35 34.27 -3.13 -4.69
N SER A 36 35.16 -2.79 -5.63
CA SER A 36 36.34 -1.97 -5.37
C SER A 36 35.90 -0.58 -4.91
N SER A 37 36.77 0.14 -4.20
CA SER A 37 36.50 1.52 -3.76
C SER A 37 36.13 2.44 -4.92
N GLU A 38 36.62 2.16 -6.13
CA GLU A 38 36.28 2.91 -7.34
C GLU A 38 34.87 2.59 -7.84
N GLN A 39 34.45 1.32 -7.83
CA GLN A 39 33.10 0.92 -8.20
C GLN A 39 32.05 1.40 -7.17
N TRP A 40 32.38 1.39 -5.88
CA TRP A 40 31.53 1.98 -4.83
C TRP A 40 31.37 3.49 -5.00
N ARG A 41 32.42 4.20 -5.43
CA ARG A 41 32.35 5.64 -5.72
C ARG A 41 31.48 5.92 -6.94
N GLU A 42 31.55 5.08 -7.97
CA GLU A 42 30.69 5.21 -9.14
C GLU A 42 29.20 4.94 -8.81
N ILE A 43 28.93 3.93 -7.98
CA ILE A 43 27.56 3.65 -7.49
C ILE A 43 27.08 4.79 -6.59
N ALA A 44 27.93 5.33 -5.72
CA ALA A 44 27.60 6.47 -4.88
C ALA A 44 27.29 7.73 -5.73
N ASP A 45 28.05 7.97 -6.79
CA ASP A 45 27.84 9.10 -7.68
C ASP A 45 26.56 8.96 -8.54
N LYS A 46 26.31 7.75 -9.07
CA LYS A 46 25.06 7.43 -9.77
C LYS A 46 23.84 7.52 -8.86
N THR A 47 23.94 7.02 -7.63
CA THR A 47 22.85 7.11 -6.64
C THR A 47 22.65 8.55 -6.16
N TYR A 48 23.70 9.34 -6.00
CA TYR A 48 23.60 10.78 -5.70
C TYR A 48 22.95 11.54 -6.85
N THR A 49 23.29 11.24 -8.10
CA THR A 49 22.67 11.85 -9.28
C THR A 49 21.18 11.52 -9.34
N VAL A 50 20.80 10.25 -9.14
CA VAL A 50 19.39 9.85 -9.09
C VAL A 50 18.68 10.52 -7.91
N LEU A 51 19.26 10.47 -6.69
CA LEU A 51 18.68 11.02 -5.47
C LEU A 51 18.53 12.55 -5.51
N SER A 52 19.46 13.26 -6.13
CA SER A 52 19.38 14.71 -6.34
C SER A 52 18.37 15.10 -7.43
N THR A 53 18.15 14.22 -8.41
CA THR A 53 17.12 14.41 -9.46
C THR A 53 15.73 13.94 -9.00
N LEU A 54 15.63 13.08 -7.98
CA LEU A 54 14.36 12.61 -7.40
C LEU A 54 13.42 13.75 -6.97
N PRO A 55 13.84 14.75 -6.19
CA PRO A 55 12.93 15.83 -5.80
C PRO A 55 12.40 16.62 -7.01
N GLU A 56 13.19 16.79 -8.07
CA GLU A 56 12.74 17.47 -9.28
C GLU A 56 11.75 16.60 -10.08
N LEU A 57 12.01 15.30 -10.23
CA LEU A 57 11.10 14.35 -10.88
C LEU A 57 9.78 14.17 -10.12
N LEU A 58 9.85 14.06 -8.79
CA LEU A 58 8.67 14.02 -7.92
C LEU A 58 7.92 15.35 -8.02
N GLY A 59 8.61 16.48 -8.01
CA GLY A 59 8.00 17.79 -8.21
C GLY A 59 7.22 17.86 -9.53
N LYS A 60 7.87 17.50 -10.65
CA LYS A 60 7.25 17.47 -11.99
C LYS A 60 6.08 16.51 -12.06
N PHE A 61 6.23 15.28 -11.57
CA PHE A 61 5.16 14.29 -11.54
C PHE A 61 3.97 14.77 -10.71
N PHE A 62 4.20 15.29 -9.51
CA PHE A 62 3.14 15.81 -8.66
C PHE A 62 2.46 17.03 -9.27
N SER A 63 3.18 17.91 -9.98
CA SER A 63 2.58 19.08 -10.66
C SER A 63 1.80 18.71 -11.92
N GLU A 64 2.29 17.76 -12.70
CA GLU A 64 1.69 17.33 -13.97
C GLU A 64 0.48 16.40 -13.73
N GLN A 65 0.58 15.53 -12.71
CA GLN A 65 -0.41 14.50 -12.39
C GLN A 65 -1.23 14.82 -11.13
N ARG A 66 -1.39 16.10 -10.77
CA ARG A 66 -2.14 16.55 -9.56
C ARG A 66 -3.49 15.86 -9.42
N LYS A 67 -4.31 15.86 -10.48
CA LYS A 67 -5.69 15.35 -10.45
C LYS A 67 -5.76 13.85 -10.17
N PRO A 68 -5.14 12.95 -10.96
CA PRO A 68 -5.18 11.52 -10.67
C PRO A 68 -4.49 11.18 -9.34
N LEU A 69 -3.44 11.91 -8.96
CA LEU A 69 -2.74 11.68 -7.69
C LEU A 69 -3.60 12.05 -6.47
N VAL A 70 -4.36 13.14 -6.54
CA VAL A 70 -5.35 13.49 -5.50
C VAL A 70 -6.43 12.42 -5.41
N VAL A 71 -6.97 11.95 -6.53
CA VAL A 71 -7.99 10.89 -6.53
C VAL A 71 -7.44 9.59 -5.95
N ALA A 72 -6.25 9.17 -6.39
CA ALA A 72 -5.59 7.98 -5.85
C ALA A 72 -5.29 8.13 -4.35
N GLY A 73 -4.82 9.31 -3.93
CA GLY A 73 -4.60 9.65 -2.53
C GLY A 73 -5.88 9.64 -1.70
N LEU A 74 -7.01 10.10 -2.26
CA LEU A 74 -8.32 10.03 -1.60
C LEU A 74 -8.82 8.59 -1.49
N ILE A 75 -8.67 7.77 -2.54
CA ILE A 75 -9.06 6.35 -2.49
C ILE A 75 -8.21 5.61 -1.45
N PHE A 76 -6.89 5.77 -1.52
CA PHE A 76 -5.99 5.16 -0.55
C PHE A 76 -6.25 5.66 0.87
N GLY A 77 -6.38 6.97 1.04
CA GLY A 77 -6.71 7.60 2.32
C GLY A 77 -8.05 7.14 2.88
N SER A 78 -9.06 6.94 2.03
CA SER A 78 -10.35 6.38 2.43
C SER A 78 -10.20 4.95 2.95
N ILE A 79 -9.46 4.09 2.25
CA ILE A 79 -9.21 2.71 2.68
C ILE A 79 -8.48 2.69 4.04
N VAL A 80 -7.43 3.50 4.18
CA VAL A 80 -6.67 3.62 5.44
C VAL A 80 -7.56 4.14 6.56
N SER A 81 -8.39 5.16 6.29
CA SER A 81 -9.33 5.73 7.27
C SER A 81 -10.35 4.70 7.75
N VAL A 82 -10.91 3.90 6.84
CA VAL A 82 -11.82 2.80 7.20
C VAL A 82 -11.09 1.77 8.07
N LYS A 83 -9.89 1.35 7.68
CA LYS A 83 -9.10 0.39 8.47
C LYS A 83 -8.76 0.93 9.86
N LEU A 84 -8.37 2.20 9.95
CA LEU A 84 -8.09 2.87 11.20
C LEU A 84 -9.34 2.95 12.09
N THR A 85 -10.48 3.29 11.52
CA THR A 85 -11.77 3.34 12.25
C THR A 85 -12.13 1.95 12.79
N LEU A 86 -11.97 0.90 11.98
CA LEU A 86 -12.20 -0.48 12.41
C LEU A 86 -11.23 -0.92 13.52
N ALA A 87 -9.95 -0.54 13.41
CA ALA A 87 -8.95 -0.83 14.44
C ALA A 87 -9.27 -0.11 15.75
N LEU A 88 -9.69 1.16 15.68
CA LEU A 88 -10.13 1.94 16.83
C LEU A 88 -11.37 1.31 17.48
N LEU A 89 -12.37 0.91 16.70
CA LEU A 89 -13.56 0.24 17.20
C LEU A 89 -13.20 -1.10 17.88
N GLY A 90 -12.29 -1.87 17.28
CA GLY A 90 -11.76 -3.09 17.89
C GLY A 90 -11.09 -2.83 19.24
N ALA A 91 -10.24 -1.80 19.32
CA ALA A 91 -9.56 -1.43 20.56
C ALA A 91 -10.52 -0.93 21.65
N ILE A 92 -11.58 -0.19 21.27
CA ILE A 92 -12.63 0.26 22.20
C ILE A 92 -13.38 -0.95 22.78
N ASN A 93 -13.76 -1.91 21.94
CA ASN A 93 -14.48 -3.11 22.37
C ASN A 93 -13.63 -4.06 23.22
N GLU A 94 -12.31 -3.98 23.14
CA GLU A 94 -11.40 -4.74 24.00
C GLU A 94 -11.36 -4.18 25.44
N VAL A 95 -11.72 -2.90 25.63
CA VAL A 95 -11.81 -2.28 26.96
C VAL A 95 -13.25 -2.43 27.51
N PRO A 96 -13.48 -3.26 28.53
CA PRO A 96 -14.82 -3.68 28.95
C PRO A 96 -15.73 -2.55 29.46
N LEU A 97 -15.17 -1.38 29.82
CA LEU A 97 -15.96 -0.23 30.27
C LEU A 97 -16.23 0.80 29.18
N LEU A 98 -15.44 0.84 28.10
CA LEU A 98 -15.58 1.88 27.08
C LEU A 98 -16.78 1.64 26.17
N GLU A 99 -16.98 0.41 25.72
CA GLU A 99 -18.13 0.02 24.88
C GLU A 99 -19.48 0.43 25.49
N PRO A 100 -19.85 0.00 26.72
CA PRO A 100 -21.13 0.40 27.32
C PRO A 100 -21.21 1.89 27.65
N THR A 101 -20.06 2.53 27.93
CA THR A 101 -20.02 3.98 28.19
C THR A 101 -20.34 4.77 26.91
N PHE A 102 -19.71 4.43 25.79
CA PHE A 102 -20.01 5.08 24.51
C PHE A 102 -21.45 4.85 24.06
N GLU A 103 -22.02 3.66 24.31
CA GLU A 103 -23.43 3.39 24.05
C GLU A 103 -24.35 4.30 24.88
N LEU A 104 -24.08 4.42 26.18
CA LEU A 104 -24.86 5.28 27.08
C LEU A 104 -24.74 6.77 26.69
N ILE A 105 -23.54 7.24 26.38
CA ILE A 105 -23.31 8.60 25.87
C ILE A 105 -24.07 8.81 24.56
N GLY A 106 -23.97 7.88 23.61
CA GLY A 106 -24.65 7.96 22.32
C GLY A 106 -26.16 8.04 22.45
N LEU A 107 -26.75 7.19 23.30
CA LEU A 107 -28.18 7.22 23.62
C LEU A 107 -28.58 8.52 24.32
N GLY A 108 -27.80 8.96 25.31
CA GLY A 108 -28.06 10.20 26.04
C GLY A 108 -28.09 11.42 25.13
N TYR A 109 -27.07 11.57 24.27
CA TYR A 109 -27.04 12.65 23.28
C TYR A 109 -28.13 12.52 22.23
N SER A 110 -28.48 11.31 21.80
CA SER A 110 -29.56 11.09 20.83
C SER A 110 -30.91 11.54 21.40
N VAL A 111 -31.25 11.12 22.62
CA VAL A 111 -32.49 11.54 23.30
C VAL A 111 -32.51 13.05 23.53
N TRP A 112 -31.40 13.62 24.02
CA TRP A 112 -31.27 15.06 24.23
C TRP A 112 -31.41 15.85 22.93
N PHE A 113 -30.79 15.39 21.84
CA PHE A 113 -30.85 16.02 20.53
C PHE A 113 -32.28 16.00 19.96
N ILE A 114 -32.96 14.85 20.06
CA ILE A 114 -34.36 14.72 19.64
C ILE A 114 -35.23 15.71 20.40
N TYR A 115 -35.10 15.73 21.73
CA TYR A 115 -35.86 16.64 22.58
C TYR A 115 -35.58 18.12 22.25
N ARG A 116 -34.31 18.51 22.11
CA ARG A 116 -33.89 19.89 21.91
C ARG A 116 -34.16 20.41 20.50
N TYR A 117 -34.03 19.59 19.46
CA TYR A 117 -34.03 20.07 18.08
C TYR A 117 -35.20 19.51 17.24
N LEU A 118 -35.68 18.30 17.53
CA LEU A 118 -36.70 17.66 16.70
C LEU A 118 -38.14 17.80 17.21
N LEU A 119 -38.42 18.13 18.48
CA LEU A 119 -39.82 18.18 18.94
C LEU A 119 -40.55 19.47 18.54
N LYS A 120 -39.88 20.63 18.57
CA LYS A 120 -40.50 21.93 18.34
C LYS A 120 -40.25 22.42 16.91
N ALA A 121 -41.28 22.91 16.23
CA ALA A 121 -41.16 23.38 14.85
C ALA A 121 -40.12 24.51 14.67
N SER A 122 -40.04 25.44 15.63
CA SER A 122 -39.02 26.50 15.64
C SER A 122 -37.60 25.94 15.66
N ASN A 123 -37.35 24.89 16.45
CA ASN A 123 -36.02 24.33 16.64
C ASN A 123 -35.60 23.47 15.43
N ARG A 124 -36.56 22.85 14.74
CA ARG A 124 -36.32 22.16 13.46
C ARG A 124 -35.92 23.16 12.37
N SER A 125 -36.56 24.34 12.34
CA SER A 125 -36.23 25.41 11.40
C SER A 125 -34.82 25.95 11.66
N GLU A 126 -34.50 26.25 12.93
CA GLU A 126 -33.18 26.69 13.37
C GLU A 126 -32.08 25.69 12.97
N LEU A 127 -32.29 24.40 13.26
CA LEU A 127 -31.34 23.34 12.89
C LEU A 127 -31.13 23.24 11.38
N GLY A 128 -32.19 23.38 10.58
CA GLY A 128 -32.10 23.37 9.12
C GLY A 128 -31.30 24.55 8.56
N GLU A 129 -31.50 25.75 9.12
CA GLU A 129 -30.73 26.93 8.74
C GLU A 129 -29.26 26.80 9.11
N GLU A 130 -28.95 26.33 10.31
CA GLU A 130 -27.58 26.07 10.75
C GLU A 130 -26.91 25.00 9.89
N PHE A 131 -27.62 23.92 9.57
CA PHE A 131 -27.12 22.86 8.69
C PHE A 131 -26.81 23.38 7.28
N ASN A 132 -27.68 24.22 6.72
CA ASN A 132 -27.45 24.85 5.42
C ASN A 132 -26.21 25.76 5.46
N LYS A 133 -26.07 26.60 6.50
CA LYS A 133 -24.88 27.45 6.68
C LYS A 133 -23.59 26.64 6.78
N LEU A 134 -23.61 25.50 7.48
CA LEU A 134 -22.44 24.63 7.62
C LEU A 134 -22.10 23.95 6.29
N LYS A 135 -23.11 23.43 5.60
CA LYS A 135 -22.95 22.84 4.26
C LYS A 135 -22.34 23.86 3.28
N ASP A 136 -22.83 25.10 3.28
CA ASP A 136 -22.32 26.15 2.39
C ASP A 136 -20.87 26.56 2.72
N GLN A 137 -20.46 26.45 3.98
CA GLN A 137 -19.06 26.67 4.40
C GLN A 137 -18.12 25.53 3.97
N VAL A 138 -18.57 24.28 4.05
CA VAL A 138 -17.73 23.11 3.75
C VAL A 138 -17.65 22.81 2.26
N VAL A 139 -18.78 22.86 1.56
CA VAL A 139 -18.88 22.50 0.14
C VAL A 139 -18.71 23.73 -0.77
N GLY A 140 -18.80 24.93 -0.21
CA GLY A 140 -18.87 26.19 -0.96
C GLY A 140 -20.28 26.46 -1.47
N HIS A 141 -20.59 27.73 -1.76
CA HIS A 141 -21.86 28.12 -2.38
C HIS A 141 -22.01 27.43 -3.74
N VAL A 142 -22.82 26.37 -3.81
CA VAL A 142 -23.33 25.85 -5.08
C VAL A 142 -24.39 26.86 -5.55
N ASN A 143 -23.94 27.96 -6.15
CA ASN A 143 -24.81 28.88 -6.86
C ASN A 143 -25.49 28.09 -7.99
N LYS A 144 -26.82 28.05 -7.96
CA LYS A 144 -27.66 27.57 -9.07
C LYS A 144 -28.08 28.75 -9.93
#